data_AF-A0A7C1UCW3-F1
#
_entry.id   AF-A0A7C1UCW3-F1
#
_cell.length_a   1.000
_cell.length_b   1.000
_cell.length_c   1.000
_cell.angle_alpha   90.00
_cell.angle_beta   90.00
_cell.angle_gamma   90.00
#
_symmetry.space_group_name_H-M   'P 1'
#
loop_
_entity.id
_entity.type
_entity.pdbx_description
1 polymer ?
#
loop_
_entity_poly.entity_id
_entity_poly.type
_entity_poly.pdbx_seq_one_letter_code
_entity_poly.pdbx_strand_id
1 'polypeptide(L)'
;TNPRTVDEVYAGGENLIVLSGDCDAELSELEEFLMQNFYLHETLAQTAGKVEAWLKRLFDKLRCEPDVMPGYFQRFIPGQGLERAVCDYIAGMTDRFCLKMLGEV
;
A
#
# COMPACT_ATOMS: atom_id res chain seq x y z
N THR A 1 -14.30 26.28 -10.91
CA THR A 1 -14.11 27.44 -10.01
C THR A 1 -12.73 28.03 -10.27
N ASN A 2 -12.50 29.35 -10.16
CA ASN A 2 -11.17 29.95 -10.33
C ASN A 2 -10.67 30.50 -8.99
N PRO A 3 -10.21 29.62 -8.07
CA PRO A 3 -9.78 30.05 -6.74
C PRO A 3 -8.56 30.96 -6.82
N ARG A 4 -8.54 32.01 -5.99
CA ARG A 4 -7.50 33.04 -5.96
C ARG A 4 -6.52 32.83 -4.81
N THR A 5 -6.89 32.04 -3.80
CA THR A 5 -6.09 31.76 -2.62
C THR A 5 -6.05 30.26 -2.33
N VAL A 6 -5.06 29.84 -1.54
CA VAL A 6 -4.92 28.43 -1.12
C VAL A 6 -6.07 28.01 -0.21
N ASP A 7 -6.56 28.91 0.65
CA ASP A 7 -7.70 28.63 1.52
C ASP A 7 -8.99 28.36 0.72
N GLU A 8 -9.19 29.05 -0.41
CA GLU A 8 -10.31 28.79 -1.33
C GLU A 8 -10.20 27.42 -2.03
N VAL A 9 -8.98 26.94 -2.28
CA VAL A 9 -8.74 25.58 -2.80
C VAL A 9 -9.14 24.55 -1.75
N TYR A 10 -8.72 24.72 -0.49
CA TYR A 10 -9.02 23.77 0.58
C TYR A 10 -10.49 23.79 1.02
N ALA A 11 -11.13 24.95 0.98
CA ALA A 11 -12.56 25.09 1.28
C ALA A 11 -13.45 24.59 0.13
N GLY A 12 -12.91 24.45 -1.08
CA GLY A 12 -13.61 23.88 -2.23
C GLY A 12 -13.93 22.40 -2.01
N GLY A 13 -15.20 22.02 -2.18
CA GLY A 13 -15.65 20.63 -2.04
C GLY A 13 -15.41 19.76 -3.29
N GLU A 14 -14.74 20.30 -4.31
CA GLU A 14 -14.51 19.65 -5.59
C GLU A 14 -13.01 19.55 -5.90
N ASN A 15 -12.62 18.46 -6.56
CA ASN A 15 -11.26 18.28 -7.05
C ASN A 15 -10.97 19.30 -8.18
N LEU A 16 -9.87 20.02 -8.05
CA LEU A 16 -9.46 21.02 -9.05
C LEU A 16 -8.65 20.44 -10.20
N ILE A 17 -7.95 19.33 -9.95
CA ILE A 17 -7.19 18.59 -10.96
C ILE A 17 -8.06 17.41 -11.36
N VAL A 18 -8.68 17.52 -12.52
CA VAL A 18 -9.56 16.51 -13.11
C VAL A 18 -9.24 16.37 -14.59
N LEU A 19 -9.53 15.20 -15.15
CA LEU A 19 -9.54 15.02 -16.59
C LEU A 19 -10.76 15.70 -17.20
N SER A 20 -10.68 16.03 -18.49
CA SER A 20 -11.89 16.34 -19.26
C SER A 20 -12.77 15.09 -19.33
N GLY A 21 -14.08 15.26 -19.52
CA GLY A 21 -15.01 14.14 -19.60
C GLY A 21 -14.61 13.08 -20.64
N ASP A 22 -14.12 13.51 -21.80
CA ASP A 22 -13.67 12.58 -22.86
C ASP A 22 -12.43 11.79 -22.43
N CYS A 23 -11.43 12.43 -21.82
CA CYS A 23 -10.22 11.74 -21.36
C CYS A 23 -10.50 10.81 -20.17
N ASP A 24 -11.43 11.17 -19.29
CA ASP A 24 -11.85 10.33 -18.17
C ASP A 24 -12.56 9.06 -18.66
N ALA A 25 -13.39 9.17 -19.70
CA ALA A 25 -14.05 8.04 -20.34
C ALA A 25 -13.04 7.09 -21.02
N GLU A 26 -12.07 7.64 -21.76
CA GLU A 26 -10.98 6.85 -22.36
C GLU A 26 -10.10 6.15 -21.31
N LEU A 27 -9.78 6.84 -20.21
CA LEU A 27 -9.02 6.24 -19.10
C LEU A 27 -9.82 5.10 -18.46
N SER A 28 -11.12 5.29 -18.24
CA SER A 28 -11.99 4.26 -17.66
C SER A 28 -12.02 3.00 -18.53
N GLU A 29 -12.15 3.15 -19.86
CA GLU A 29 -12.09 2.01 -20.79
C GLU A 29 -10.74 1.29 -20.72
N LEU A 30 -9.63 2.05 -20.65
CA LEU A 30 -8.29 1.48 -20.51
C LEU A 30 -8.11 0.73 -19.18
N GLU A 31 -8.59 1.28 -18.07
CA GLU A 31 -8.51 0.65 -16.75
C GLU A 31 -9.30 -0.66 -16.72
N GLU A 32 -10.52 -0.68 -17.29
CA GLU A 32 -11.32 -1.91 -17.42
C GLU A 32 -10.59 -2.96 -18.27
N PHE A 33 -10.04 -2.55 -19.41
CA PHE A 33 -9.26 -3.44 -20.27
C PHE A 33 -8.06 -4.04 -19.53
N LEU A 34 -7.26 -3.21 -18.84
CA LEU A 34 -6.09 -3.65 -18.08
C LEU A 34 -6.48 -4.54 -16.90
N MET A 35 -7.59 -4.23 -16.23
CA MET A 35 -8.07 -5.06 -15.12
C MET A 35 -8.37 -6.48 -15.59
N GLN A 36 -9.11 -6.62 -16.70
CA GLN A 36 -9.50 -7.92 -17.24
C GLN A 36 -8.34 -8.69 -17.88
N ASN A 37 -7.48 -8.00 -18.61
CA ASN A 37 -6.47 -8.66 -19.47
C ASN A 37 -5.08 -8.71 -18.85
N PHE A 38 -4.81 -7.92 -17.82
CA PHE A 38 -3.50 -7.86 -17.16
C PHE A 38 -3.61 -8.22 -15.67
N TYR A 39 -4.28 -7.41 -14.85
CA TYR A 39 -4.26 -7.56 -13.39
C TYR A 39 -4.92 -8.84 -12.88
N LEU A 40 -6.01 -9.29 -13.50
CA LEU A 40 -6.72 -10.52 -13.13
C LEU A 40 -6.16 -11.78 -13.80
N HIS A 41 -5.05 -11.67 -14.53
CA HIS A 41 -4.41 -12.84 -15.14
C HIS A 41 -3.99 -13.87 -14.06
N GLU A 42 -4.25 -15.15 -14.30
CA GLU A 42 -4.11 -16.21 -13.29
C GLU A 42 -2.73 -16.25 -12.61
N THR A 43 -1.67 -15.97 -13.37
CA THR A 43 -0.30 -15.91 -12.83
C THR A 43 -0.12 -14.80 -11.78
N LEU A 44 -0.75 -13.64 -11.98
CA LEU A 44 -0.72 -12.55 -11.01
C LEU A 44 -1.57 -12.89 -9.79
N ALA A 45 -2.75 -13.48 -9.98
CA ALA A 45 -3.60 -13.92 -8.87
C ALA A 45 -2.88 -14.95 -7.96
N GLN A 46 -2.18 -15.92 -8.55
CA GLN A 46 -1.38 -16.89 -7.79
C GLN A 46 -0.21 -16.22 -7.05
N THR A 47 0.43 -15.23 -7.68
CA THR A 47 1.52 -14.47 -7.06
C THR A 47 1.01 -13.62 -5.90
N ALA A 48 -0.14 -12.96 -6.06
CA ALA A 48 -0.80 -12.19 -5.00
C ALA A 48 -1.13 -13.07 -3.79
N GLY A 49 -1.67 -14.28 -4.00
CA GLY A 49 -1.94 -15.22 -2.90
C GLY A 49 -0.67 -15.67 -2.16
N LYS A 50 0.46 -15.85 -2.87
CA LYS A 50 1.76 -16.12 -2.23
C LYS A 50 2.23 -14.93 -1.39
N VAL A 51 2.13 -13.73 -1.93
CA VAL A 51 2.52 -12.49 -1.23
C VAL A 51 1.67 -12.26 0.01
N GLU A 52 0.36 -12.51 -0.05
CA GLU A 52 -0.53 -12.43 1.11
C GLU A 52 -0.08 -13.39 2.23
N ALA A 53 0.22 -14.65 1.88
CA ALA A 53 0.69 -15.64 2.84
C ALA A 53 2.05 -15.25 3.46
N TRP A 54 2.95 -14.65 2.67
CA TRP A 54 4.23 -14.12 3.13
C TRP A 54 4.08 -12.95 4.09
N LEU A 55 3.24 -11.97 3.74
CA LEU A 55 2.96 -10.82 4.60
C LEU A 55 2.32 -11.25 5.93
N LYS A 56 1.41 -12.22 5.89
CA LYS A 56 0.81 -12.80 7.10
C LYS A 56 1.85 -13.46 8.00
N ARG A 57 2.71 -14.32 7.44
CA ARG A 57 3.81 -14.97 8.17
C ARG A 57 4.77 -13.94 8.77
N LEU A 58 5.10 -12.90 8.01
CA LEU A 58 5.99 -11.83 8.46
C LEU A 58 5.37 -11.02 9.60
N PHE A 59 4.10 -10.64 9.47
CA PHE A 59 3.35 -9.94 10.49
C PHE A 59 3.28 -10.74 11.79
N ASP A 60 2.89 -12.03 11.70
CA ASP A 60 2.81 -12.90 12.88
C ASP A 60 4.18 -13.09 13.55
N LYS A 61 5.25 -13.25 12.77
CA LYS A 61 6.62 -13.34 13.30
C LYS A 61 7.01 -12.10 14.09
N LEU A 62 6.81 -10.92 13.52
CA LEU A 62 7.19 -9.64 14.15
C LEU A 62 6.29 -9.28 15.35
N ARG A 63 5.03 -9.74 15.34
CA ARG A 63 4.13 -9.61 16.49
C ARG A 63 4.53 -10.54 17.64
N CYS A 64 4.94 -11.77 17.34
CA CYS A 64 5.41 -12.71 18.36
C CYS A 64 6.80 -12.35 18.91
N GLU A 65 7.67 -11.78 18.06
CA GLU A 65 9.04 -11.42 18.40
C GLU A 65 9.34 -9.93 18.04
N PRO A 66 8.77 -8.97 18.78
CA PRO A 66 8.93 -7.54 18.46
C PRO A 66 10.38 -7.05 18.49
N ASP A 67 11.23 -7.73 19.25
CA ASP A 67 12.66 -7.41 19.39
C ASP A 67 13.46 -7.60 18.09
N VAL A 68 12.91 -8.35 17.12
CA VAL A 68 13.47 -8.52 15.77
C VAL A 68 13.35 -7.23 14.94
N MET A 69 12.38 -6.36 15.27
CA MET A 69 12.25 -5.05 14.64
C MET A 69 13.40 -4.12 15.08
N PRO A 70 13.86 -3.18 14.24
CA PRO A 70 14.76 -2.14 14.68
C PRO A 70 14.17 -1.33 15.83
N GLY A 71 15.00 -0.92 16.79
CA GLY A 71 14.55 -0.13 17.96
C GLY A 71 13.81 1.16 17.59
N TYR A 72 14.08 1.72 16.41
CA TYR A 72 13.32 2.84 15.84
C TYR A 72 11.82 2.56 15.74
N PHE A 73 11.42 1.34 15.38
CA PHE A 73 10.00 0.95 15.26
C PHE A 73 9.44 0.51 16.62
N GLN A 74 10.24 -0.21 17.42
CA GLN A 74 9.83 -0.65 18.76
C GLN A 74 9.41 0.52 19.66
N ARG A 75 10.06 1.68 19.53
CA ARG A 75 9.73 2.88 20.33
C ARG A 75 8.30 3.38 20.13
N PHE A 76 7.63 3.01 19.04
CA PHE A 76 6.24 3.41 18.77
C PHE A 76 5.22 2.50 19.46
N ILE A 77 5.61 1.29 19.89
CA ILE A 77 4.71 0.30 20.50
C ILE A 77 3.93 0.89 21.69
N PRO A 78 4.54 1.62 22.65
CA PRO A 78 3.80 2.15 23.79
C PRO A 78 2.74 3.20 23.42
N GLY A 79 2.92 3.93 22.31
CA GLY A 79 2.04 5.01 21.89
C GLY A 79 1.00 4.62 20.84
N GLN A 80 1.32 3.66 19.97
CA GLN A 80 0.50 3.29 18.80
C GLN A 80 0.00 1.84 18.85
N GLY A 81 0.54 1.01 19.73
CA GLY A 81 0.29 -0.42 19.78
C GLY A 81 1.27 -1.23 18.93
N LEU A 82 1.37 -2.52 19.26
CA LEU A 82 2.32 -3.44 18.63
C LEU A 82 1.99 -3.66 17.16
N GLU A 83 0.74 -3.98 16.86
CA GLU A 83 0.27 -4.30 15.52
C GLU A 83 0.49 -3.14 14.55
N ARG A 84 0.29 -1.89 15.01
CA ARG A 84 0.57 -0.70 14.20
C ARG A 84 2.06 -0.54 13.91
N ALA A 85 2.91 -0.68 14.93
CA ALA A 85 4.36 -0.59 14.75
C ALA A 85 4.89 -1.67 13.80
N VAL A 86 4.32 -2.89 13.86
CA VAL A 86 4.64 -3.97 12.91
C VAL A 86 4.20 -3.61 11.49
N CYS A 87 2.98 -3.10 11.30
CA CYS A 87 2.50 -2.65 9.98
C CYS A 87 3.42 -1.58 9.38
N ASP A 88 3.80 -0.58 10.17
CA ASP A 88 4.66 0.52 9.71
C ASP A 88 6.06 0.03 9.34
N TYR A 89 6.59 -0.95 10.09
CA TYR A 89 7.86 -1.57 9.75
C TYR A 89 7.77 -2.36 8.44
N ILE A 90 6.75 -3.19 8.26
CA ILE A 90 6.52 -3.98 7.03
C ILE A 90 6.33 -3.04 5.82
N ALA A 91 5.54 -1.97 5.96
CA ALA A 91 5.31 -1.01 4.89
C ALA A 91 6.58 -0.26 4.46
N GLY A 92 7.58 -0.16 5.34
CA GLY A 92 8.89 0.42 5.05
C GLY A 92 9.89 -0.56 4.41
N MET A 93 9.54 -1.83 4.26
CA MET A 93 10.43 -2.84 3.66
C MET A 93 10.39 -2.80 2.13
N THR A 94 11.48 -3.26 1.52
CA THR A 94 11.50 -3.62 0.10
C THR A 94 11.18 -5.10 -0.07
N ASP A 95 10.62 -5.49 -1.22
CA ASP A 95 10.29 -6.89 -1.52
C ASP A 95 11.46 -7.84 -1.25
N ARG A 96 12.66 -7.49 -1.73
CA ARG A 96 13.87 -8.30 -1.51
C ARG A 96 14.21 -8.47 -0.03
N PHE A 97 14.02 -7.42 0.77
CA PHE A 97 14.27 -7.48 2.21
C PHE A 97 13.23 -8.38 2.92
N CYS A 98 11.95 -8.26 2.56
CA CYS A 98 10.88 -9.13 3.06
C CYS A 98 11.19 -10.60 2.79
N LEU A 99 11.54 -10.93 1.55
CA LEU A 99 11.84 -12.31 1.14
C LEU A 99 13.05 -12.89 1.87
N LYS A 100 14.12 -12.09 2.03
CA LYS A 100 15.29 -12.48 2.83
C LYS A 100 14.93 -12.78 4.29
N MET A 101 14.05 -11.98 4.90
CA MET A 101 13.61 -12.17 6.28
C MET A 101 12.73 -13.41 6.47
N LEU A 102 12.00 -13.80 5.41
CA LEU A 102 11.19 -15.01 5.35
C LEU A 102 11.99 -16.27 5.00
N GLY A 103 13.22 -16.12 4.49
CA GLY A 103 14.07 -17.22 4.02
C GLY A 103 13.63 -17.80 2.66
N GLU A 104 12.94 -17.00 1.86
CA GLU A 104 12.45 -17.39 0.52
C GLU A 104 13.45 -17.01 -0.60
N VAL A 105 14.59 -16.40 -0.23
CA VAL A 105 15.73 -16.02 -1.09
C VAL A 105 17.04 -16.38 -0.39
#